data_AF-A0AB38C987-F1
#
_entry.id   AF-A0AB38C987-F1
#
_cell.length_a   1.000
_cell.length_b   1.000
_cell.length_c   1.000
_cell.angle_alpha   90.00
_cell.angle_beta   90.00
_cell.angle_gamma   90.00
#
_symmetry.space_group_name_H-M   'P 1'
#
loop_
_entity.id
_entity.type
_entity.pdbx_description
1 polymer ?
#
loop_
_entity_poly.entity_id
_entity_poly.type
_entity_poly.pdbx_seq_one_letter_code
_entity_poly.pdbx_strand_id
1 'polypeptide(L)'
;MRMPSSAALAARTLLLFGLGGCATLTGNTEQMVLVQTIQDNRELTGAGCILSNDVGKWFVTTPGRITIRKSQEPLKVDCRKHGSPAIATDDHIDPKLNGSVWGNVILTLGVGYFVDRNTGAGFDYPSILTIVMQDPARLAPPPPPVAVKPPAPAVPETVVQPKVVPSPLPNPVVY
;
A
#
# COMPACT_ATOMS: atom_id res chain seq x y z
N MET A 1 51.59 7.68 -60.95
CA MET A 1 50.39 8.00 -60.14
C MET A 1 49.63 6.70 -59.92
N ARG A 2 49.52 6.22 -58.67
CA ARG A 2 48.74 5.01 -58.34
C ARG A 2 47.30 5.45 -58.04
N MET A 3 46.34 4.97 -58.83
CA MET A 3 44.92 5.19 -58.56
C MET A 3 44.52 4.39 -57.31
N PRO A 4 43.86 5.00 -56.31
CA PRO A 4 43.35 4.27 -55.17
C PRO A 4 42.17 3.39 -55.61
N SER A 5 42.15 2.15 -55.11
CA SER A 5 41.14 1.13 -55.42
C SER A 5 39.74 1.56 -54.99
N SER A 6 38.83 1.72 -55.95
CA SER A 6 37.42 2.11 -55.76
C SER A 6 36.62 1.16 -54.84
N ALA A 7 37.14 -0.04 -54.58
CA ALA A 7 36.52 -1.02 -53.69
C ALA A 7 36.60 -0.63 -52.20
N ALA A 8 37.62 0.15 -51.80
CA ALA A 8 37.79 0.57 -50.41
C ALA A 8 36.81 1.68 -50.00
N LEU A 9 36.28 2.44 -50.95
CA LEU A 9 35.30 3.49 -50.66
C LEU A 9 33.89 2.93 -50.40
N ALA A 10 33.49 1.87 -51.11
CA ALA A 10 32.14 1.29 -51.00
C ALA A 10 31.89 0.63 -49.63
N ALA A 11 32.92 0.09 -48.99
CA ALA A 11 32.78 -0.56 -47.68
C ALA A 11 32.63 0.43 -46.50
N ARG A 12 33.03 1.71 -46.66
CA ARG A 12 32.90 2.73 -45.62
C ARG A 12 31.52 3.38 -45.57
N THR A 13 30.78 3.38 -46.68
CA THR A 13 29.46 4.04 -46.77
C THR A 13 28.31 3.15 -46.28
N LEU A 14 28.52 1.83 -46.17
CA LEU A 14 27.47 0.90 -45.74
C LEU A 14 27.28 0.85 -44.22
N LEU A 15 28.20 1.40 -43.42
CA LEU A 15 28.10 1.38 -41.96
C LEU A 15 27.20 2.49 -41.36
N LEU A 16 26.72 3.45 -42.16
CA LEU A 16 25.89 4.56 -41.67
C LEU A 16 24.36 4.33 -41.80
N PHE A 17 23.91 3.27 -42.49
CA PHE A 17 22.47 3.04 -42.73
C PHE A 17 21.79 2.07 -41.73
N GLY A 18 22.50 1.59 -40.71
CA GLY A 18 21.98 0.60 -39.75
C GLY A 18 21.25 1.16 -38.52
N LEU A 19 21.15 2.48 -38.35
CA LEU A 19 20.59 3.11 -37.13
C LEU A 19 19.09 3.45 -37.23
N GLY A 20 18.39 2.95 -38.24
CA GLY A 20 16.94 3.14 -38.45
C GLY A 20 16.04 2.37 -37.46
N GLY A 21 16.47 2.19 -36.21
CA GLY A 21 15.55 1.79 -35.15
C GLY A 21 14.65 2.97 -34.80
N CYS A 22 13.34 2.78 -34.77
CA CYS A 22 12.40 3.70 -34.10
C CYS A 22 12.63 3.67 -32.58
N ALA A 23 13.86 3.93 -32.13
CA ALA A 23 14.15 4.16 -30.73
C ALA A 23 13.61 5.55 -30.41
N THR A 24 12.39 5.60 -29.90
CA THR A 24 11.84 6.80 -29.28
C THR A 24 12.78 7.17 -28.13
N LEU A 25 13.69 8.11 -28.37
CA LEU A 25 14.71 8.56 -27.41
C LEU A 25 14.07 9.16 -26.14
N THR A 26 12.80 9.58 -26.25
CA THR A 26 11.98 10.05 -25.14
C THR A 26 11.26 8.86 -24.51
N GLY A 27 11.67 8.46 -23.30
CA GLY A 27 10.98 7.39 -22.57
C GLY A 27 9.49 7.71 -22.36
N ASN A 28 8.65 6.68 -22.27
CA ASN A 28 7.22 6.86 -22.04
C ASN A 28 7.01 7.50 -20.64
N THR A 29 6.30 8.62 -20.60
CA THR A 29 5.93 9.35 -19.37
C THR A 29 4.61 8.87 -18.76
N GLU A 30 3.88 8.02 -19.47
CA GLU A 30 2.64 7.41 -19.00
C GLU A 30 2.84 5.92 -18.70
N GLN A 31 2.11 5.43 -17.73
CA GLN A 31 2.12 4.03 -17.34
C GLN A 31 0.71 3.58 -16.99
N MET A 32 0.31 2.42 -17.52
CA MET A 32 -0.90 1.73 -17.07
C MET A 32 -0.58 0.91 -15.82
N VAL A 33 -1.33 1.12 -14.75
CA VAL A 33 -1.22 0.38 -13.49
C VAL A 33 -2.54 -0.33 -13.18
N LEU A 34 -2.44 -1.53 -12.61
CA LEU A 34 -3.58 -2.22 -11.99
C LEU A 34 -3.64 -1.84 -10.52
N VAL A 35 -4.80 -1.40 -10.06
CA VAL A 35 -5.04 -1.01 -8.68
C VAL A 35 -5.98 -2.01 -8.05
N GLN A 36 -5.53 -2.67 -7.00
CA GLN A 36 -6.30 -3.67 -6.25
C GLN A 36 -6.17 -3.40 -4.76
N THR A 37 -7.25 -3.64 -4.03
CA THR A 37 -7.27 -3.51 -2.56
C THR A 37 -7.46 -4.88 -1.92
N ILE A 38 -6.76 -5.12 -0.82
CA ILE A 38 -6.89 -6.35 -0.04
C ILE A 38 -7.20 -6.04 1.42
N GLN A 39 -8.06 -6.83 2.04
CA GLN A 39 -8.39 -6.75 3.46
C GLN A 39 -8.42 -8.18 4.01
N ASP A 40 -7.73 -8.44 5.12
CA ASP A 40 -7.63 -9.76 5.77
C ASP A 40 -7.29 -10.90 4.76
N ASN A 41 -6.29 -10.64 3.90
CA ASN A 41 -5.83 -11.55 2.84
C ASN A 41 -6.89 -11.91 1.77
N ARG A 42 -7.98 -11.14 1.68
CA ARG A 42 -9.00 -11.27 0.63
C ARG A 42 -9.07 -10.01 -0.21
N GLU A 43 -9.43 -10.16 -1.47
CA GLU A 43 -9.65 -9.03 -2.36
C GLU A 43 -10.86 -8.22 -1.88
N LEU A 44 -10.66 -6.91 -1.76
CA LEU A 44 -11.70 -5.94 -1.43
C LEU A 44 -12.09 -5.20 -2.71
N THR A 45 -13.29 -5.46 -3.22
CA THR A 45 -13.82 -4.77 -4.40
C THR A 45 -14.62 -3.52 -4.02
N GLY A 46 -14.73 -2.58 -4.96
CA GLY A 46 -15.55 -1.37 -4.84
C GLY A 46 -14.96 -0.29 -3.94
N ALA A 47 -13.66 -0.30 -3.65
CA ALA A 47 -13.02 0.82 -2.97
C ALA A 47 -12.71 1.94 -3.97
N GLY A 48 -13.08 3.17 -3.64
CA GLY A 48 -12.68 4.36 -4.40
C GLY A 48 -11.29 4.79 -3.96
N CYS A 49 -10.35 4.84 -4.90
CA CYS A 49 -8.98 5.22 -4.66
C CYS A 49 -8.62 6.50 -5.41
N ILE A 50 -7.90 7.36 -4.72
CA ILE A 50 -7.29 8.58 -5.22
C ILE A 50 -5.79 8.35 -5.26
N LEU A 51 -5.22 8.40 -6.46
CA LEU A 51 -3.78 8.33 -6.68
C LEU A 51 -3.27 9.74 -7.02
N SER A 52 -2.13 10.16 -6.47
CA SER A 52 -1.57 11.46 -6.83
C SER A 52 -0.06 11.53 -6.66
N ASN A 53 0.60 12.31 -7.51
CA ASN A 53 1.98 12.75 -7.35
C ASN A 53 2.05 14.25 -7.65
N ASP A 54 3.26 14.79 -7.82
CA ASP A 54 3.53 16.18 -8.20
C ASP A 54 3.01 16.54 -9.60
N VAL A 55 2.72 15.55 -10.44
CA VAL A 55 2.33 15.72 -11.83
C VAL A 55 0.80 15.73 -12.02
N GLY A 56 0.07 14.99 -11.20
CA GLY A 56 -1.36 14.84 -11.39
C GLY A 56 -2.08 14.05 -10.31
N LYS A 57 -3.39 13.88 -10.53
CA LYS A 57 -4.32 13.18 -9.65
C LYS A 57 -5.28 12.33 -10.46
N TRP A 58 -5.48 11.10 -10.04
CA TRP A 58 -6.25 10.08 -10.74
C TRP A 58 -7.22 9.40 -9.78
N PHE A 59 -8.36 8.99 -10.32
CA PHE A 59 -9.45 8.39 -9.55
C PHE A 59 -9.79 7.04 -10.16
N VAL A 60 -9.88 6.00 -9.35
CA VAL A 60 -10.14 4.64 -9.81
C VAL A 60 -10.95 3.88 -8.76
N THR A 61 -11.85 3.02 -9.21
CA THR A 61 -12.55 2.07 -8.35
C THR A 61 -11.88 0.70 -8.49
N THR A 62 -11.55 0.08 -7.36
CA THR A 62 -10.83 -1.21 -7.36
C THR A 62 -11.77 -2.42 -7.51
N PRO A 63 -11.29 -3.52 -8.13
CA PRO A 63 -10.08 -3.61 -8.94
C PRO A 63 -10.24 -2.85 -10.27
N GLY A 64 -9.20 -2.11 -10.69
CA GLY A 64 -9.29 -1.28 -11.90
C GLY A 64 -7.94 -0.95 -12.51
N ARG A 65 -7.89 -0.80 -13.83
CA ARG A 65 -6.71 -0.30 -14.55
C ARG A 65 -6.85 1.18 -14.87
N ILE A 66 -5.79 1.93 -14.65
CA ILE A 66 -5.75 3.36 -14.95
C ILE A 66 -4.37 3.74 -15.50
N THR A 67 -4.36 4.68 -16.45
CA THR A 67 -3.13 5.28 -16.96
C THR A 67 -2.79 6.50 -16.11
N ILE A 68 -1.60 6.49 -15.51
CA ILE A 68 -1.06 7.58 -14.69
C ILE A 68 0.18 8.18 -15.34
N ARG A 69 0.54 9.40 -14.93
CA ARG A 69 1.82 10.00 -15.30
C ARG A 69 2.89 9.61 -14.28
N LYS A 70 4.02 9.16 -14.82
CA LYS A 70 5.21 8.77 -14.06
C LYS A 70 5.89 10.00 -13.46
N SER A 71 6.55 9.81 -12.32
CA SER A 71 7.33 10.85 -11.65
C SER A 71 8.46 10.22 -10.82
N GLN A 72 9.46 11.03 -10.50
CA GLN A 72 10.48 10.71 -9.49
C GLN A 72 9.93 10.79 -8.06
N GLU A 73 8.79 11.45 -7.87
CA GLU A 73 8.15 11.60 -6.56
C GLU A 73 7.28 10.38 -6.20
N PRO A 74 7.11 10.06 -4.91
CA PRO A 74 6.22 8.99 -4.45
C PRO A 74 4.78 9.17 -4.93
N LEU A 75 4.14 8.07 -5.33
CA LEU A 75 2.71 8.04 -5.66
C LEU A 75 1.91 7.92 -4.37
N LYS A 76 1.23 8.98 -3.97
CA LYS A 76 0.33 8.98 -2.82
C LYS A 76 -0.96 8.22 -3.13
N VAL A 77 -1.45 7.47 -2.15
CA VAL A 77 -2.65 6.64 -2.27
C VAL A 77 -3.61 6.92 -1.12
N ASP A 78 -4.84 7.31 -1.43
CA ASP A 78 -5.95 7.35 -0.47
C ASP A 78 -7.10 6.48 -1.00
N CYS A 79 -7.35 5.36 -0.34
CA CYS A 79 -8.45 4.45 -0.68
C CYS A 79 -9.48 4.38 0.44
N ARG A 80 -10.76 4.47 0.05
CA ARG A 80 -11.91 4.35 0.96
C ARG A 80 -12.98 3.47 0.35
N LYS A 81 -13.65 2.68 1.19
CA LYS A 81 -14.80 1.88 0.79
C LYS A 81 -16.05 2.38 1.51
N HIS A 82 -17.07 2.72 0.75
CA HIS A 82 -18.34 3.14 1.32
C HIS A 82 -18.94 2.02 2.20
N GLY A 83 -19.42 2.37 3.39
CA GLY A 83 -19.97 1.41 4.34
C GLY A 83 -18.93 0.51 5.04
N SER A 84 -17.64 0.79 4.89
CA SER A 84 -16.56 0.10 5.61
C SER A 84 -15.68 1.10 6.35
N PRO A 85 -15.27 0.83 7.61
CA PRO A 85 -14.29 1.65 8.32
C PRO A 85 -12.86 1.45 7.81
N ALA A 86 -12.65 0.51 6.88
CA ALA A 86 -11.32 0.17 6.39
C ALA A 86 -10.67 1.34 5.64
N ILE A 87 -9.40 1.59 5.94
CA ILE A 87 -8.55 2.61 5.32
C ILE A 87 -7.27 1.97 4.78
N ALA A 88 -6.65 2.60 3.78
CA ALA A 88 -5.32 2.20 3.31
C ALA A 88 -4.29 2.34 4.45
N THR A 89 -3.42 1.34 4.60
CA THR A 89 -2.35 1.35 5.61
C THR A 89 -1.08 2.03 5.15
N ASP A 90 -0.85 2.01 3.83
CA ASP A 90 0.29 2.63 3.18
C ASP A 90 -0.23 3.79 2.34
N ASP A 91 0.30 4.98 2.57
CA ASP A 91 -0.14 6.22 1.93
C ASP A 91 0.75 6.63 0.76
N HIS A 92 1.88 5.94 0.51
CA HIS A 92 2.78 6.24 -0.60
C HIS A 92 3.44 5.01 -1.23
N ILE A 93 3.74 5.10 -2.52
CA ILE A 93 4.42 4.05 -3.28
C ILE A 93 5.60 4.68 -4.01
N ASP A 94 6.82 4.22 -3.68
CA ASP A 94 8.04 4.75 -4.27
C ASP A 94 8.22 4.31 -5.73
N PRO A 95 8.62 5.24 -6.63
CA PRO A 95 8.99 4.89 -7.99
C PRO A 95 10.35 4.18 -8.05
N LYS A 96 10.55 3.38 -9.09
CA LYS A 96 11.80 2.66 -9.37
C LYS A 96 12.44 3.18 -10.64
N LEU A 97 13.76 3.35 -10.63
CA LEU A 97 14.51 3.68 -11.84
C LEU A 97 14.35 2.56 -12.88
N ASN A 98 13.99 2.93 -14.10
CA ASN A 98 13.79 1.97 -15.19
C ASN A 98 15.02 1.86 -16.10
N GLY A 99 15.09 0.75 -16.85
CA GLY A 99 16.25 0.43 -17.69
C GLY A 99 16.52 1.42 -18.81
N SER A 100 15.51 2.19 -19.25
CA SER A 100 15.67 3.20 -20.30
C SER A 100 16.59 4.35 -19.90
N VAL A 101 16.71 4.64 -18.59
CA VAL A 101 17.62 5.67 -18.08
C VAL A 101 19.07 5.38 -18.50
N TRP A 102 19.51 4.11 -18.45
CA TRP A 102 20.87 3.75 -18.83
C TRP A 102 21.13 3.91 -20.33
N GLY A 103 20.13 3.62 -21.17
CA GLY A 103 20.21 3.85 -22.61
C GLY A 103 20.35 5.34 -22.93
N ASN A 104 19.52 6.18 -22.32
CA ASN A 104 19.57 7.62 -22.52
C ASN A 104 20.85 8.24 -21.97
N VAL A 105 21.32 7.83 -20.79
CA VAL A 105 22.60 8.28 -20.22
C VAL A 105 23.76 7.98 -21.17
N ILE A 106 23.87 6.76 -21.69
CA ILE A 106 24.97 6.35 -22.57
C ILE A 106 24.91 7.10 -23.91
N LEU A 107 23.73 7.14 -24.54
CA LEU A 107 23.56 7.74 -25.87
C LEU A 107 23.72 9.26 -25.88
N THR A 108 23.37 9.93 -24.78
CA THR A 108 23.40 11.41 -24.67
C THR A 108 24.57 11.93 -23.83
N LEU A 109 25.51 11.06 -23.43
CA LEU A 109 26.62 11.39 -22.53
C LEU A 109 26.15 12.05 -21.22
N GLY A 110 25.04 11.55 -20.66
CA GLY A 110 24.48 12.00 -19.38
C GLY A 110 23.47 13.15 -19.46
N VAL A 111 23.34 13.85 -20.59
CA VAL A 111 22.37 14.97 -20.73
C VAL A 111 20.92 14.47 -20.62
N GLY A 112 20.63 13.32 -21.20
CA GLY A 112 19.32 12.68 -21.22
C GLY A 112 18.81 12.28 -19.84
N TYR A 113 19.71 12.03 -18.88
CA TYR A 113 19.34 11.78 -17.48
C TYR A 113 18.56 12.94 -16.87
N PHE A 114 18.97 14.18 -17.14
CA PHE A 114 18.31 15.37 -16.61
C PHE A 114 16.91 15.53 -17.23
N VAL A 115 16.76 15.27 -18.53
CA VAL A 115 15.46 15.33 -19.21
C VAL A 115 14.54 14.23 -18.68
N ASP A 116 15.04 13.01 -18.49
CA ASP A 116 14.27 11.88 -17.97
C ASP A 116 13.83 12.11 -16.51
N ARG A 117 14.66 12.77 -15.70
CA ARG A 117 14.29 13.21 -14.35
C ARG A 117 13.17 14.23 -14.38
N ASN A 118 13.31 15.26 -15.22
CA ASN A 118 12.34 16.35 -15.28
C ASN A 118 10.99 15.91 -15.85
N THR A 119 10.97 14.90 -16.73
CA THR A 119 9.74 14.39 -17.36
C THR A 119 9.11 13.21 -16.62
N GLY A 120 9.86 12.55 -15.73
CA GLY A 120 9.45 11.31 -15.07
C GLY A 120 9.61 10.05 -15.94
N ALA A 121 10.11 10.17 -17.18
CA ALA A 121 10.25 9.07 -18.12
C ALA A 121 11.16 7.94 -17.59
N GLY A 122 12.13 8.29 -16.74
CA GLY A 122 13.09 7.35 -16.14
C GLY A 122 12.59 6.53 -14.94
N PHE A 123 11.35 6.71 -14.51
CA PHE A 123 10.83 6.20 -13.24
C PHE A 123 9.54 5.42 -13.40
N ASP A 124 9.49 4.13 -13.05
CA ASP A 124 8.27 3.32 -13.11
C ASP A 124 7.70 3.10 -11.71
N TYR A 125 6.38 3.22 -11.57
CA TYR A 125 5.68 2.68 -10.40
C TYR A 125 5.48 1.17 -10.57
N PRO A 126 5.16 0.41 -9.50
CA PRO A 126 4.78 -0.99 -9.67
C PRO A 126 3.59 -1.14 -10.62
N SER A 127 3.62 -2.12 -11.52
CA SER A 127 2.53 -2.38 -12.48
C SER A 127 1.24 -2.86 -11.82
N ILE A 128 1.36 -3.41 -10.61
CA ILE A 128 0.25 -3.84 -9.76
C ILE A 128 0.41 -3.14 -8.40
N LEU A 129 -0.51 -2.24 -8.09
CA LEU A 129 -0.62 -1.54 -6.81
C LEU A 129 -1.56 -2.37 -5.92
N THR A 130 -0.98 -3.12 -4.98
CA THR A 130 -1.75 -3.88 -3.98
C THR A 130 -1.83 -3.07 -2.70
N ILE A 131 -3.00 -2.53 -2.43
CA ILE A 131 -3.22 -1.62 -1.30
C ILE A 131 -3.87 -2.39 -0.17
N VAL A 132 -3.18 -2.49 0.95
CA VAL A 132 -3.68 -3.15 2.15
C VAL A 132 -4.63 -2.21 2.86
N MET A 133 -5.85 -2.69 3.10
CA MET A 133 -6.91 -1.98 3.79
C MET A 133 -7.08 -2.60 5.18
N GLN A 134 -7.10 -1.77 6.22
CA GLN A 134 -7.31 -2.21 7.60
C GLN A 134 -8.34 -1.34 8.32
N ASP A 135 -9.06 -1.95 9.25
CA ASP A 135 -9.96 -1.23 10.15
C ASP A 135 -9.13 -0.57 11.26
N PRO A 136 -9.16 0.76 11.41
CA PRO A 136 -8.40 1.46 12.44
C PRO A 136 -8.74 0.98 13.86
N ALA A 137 -9.97 0.48 14.09
CA ALA A 137 -10.35 -0.09 15.39
C ALA A 137 -9.60 -1.41 15.70
N ARG A 138 -9.13 -2.14 14.68
CA ARG A 138 -8.31 -3.36 14.85
C ARG A 138 -6.82 -3.05 15.05
N LEU A 139 -6.36 -1.89 14.58
CA LEU A 139 -5.01 -1.38 14.83
C LEU A 139 -4.86 -0.78 16.23
N ALA A 140 -5.97 -0.34 16.85
CA ALA A 140 -5.96 0.20 18.19
C ALA A 140 -5.49 -0.88 19.20
N PRO A 141 -4.63 -0.52 20.17
CA PRO A 141 -4.33 -1.40 21.29
C PRO A 141 -5.62 -1.86 21.97
N PRO A 142 -5.71 -3.11 22.45
CA PRO A 142 -6.86 -3.54 23.20
C PRO A 142 -7.11 -2.56 24.35
N PRO A 143 -8.38 -2.19 24.62
CA PRO A 143 -8.67 -1.30 25.72
C PRO A 143 -8.05 -1.88 26.99
N PRO A 144 -7.46 -1.05 27.88
CA PRO A 144 -6.92 -1.53 29.14
C PRO A 144 -8.00 -2.36 29.83
N PRO A 145 -7.65 -3.49 30.46
CA PRO A 145 -8.62 -4.32 31.15
C PRO A 145 -9.43 -3.41 32.07
N VAL A 146 -10.74 -3.34 31.83
CA VAL A 146 -11.64 -2.58 32.68
C VAL A 146 -11.39 -3.11 34.09
N ALA A 147 -10.82 -2.28 34.95
CA ALA A 147 -10.65 -2.63 36.34
C ALA A 147 -12.06 -2.89 36.87
N VAL A 148 -12.44 -4.16 36.95
CA VAL A 148 -13.64 -4.59 37.64
C VAL A 148 -13.41 -4.13 39.07
N LYS A 149 -14.04 -3.01 39.45
CA LYS A 149 -14.04 -2.56 40.83
C LYS A 149 -14.44 -3.79 41.64
N PRO A 150 -13.59 -4.27 42.57
CA PRO A 150 -13.92 -5.43 43.38
C PRO A 150 -15.34 -5.22 43.93
N PRO A 151 -16.23 -6.21 43.83
CA PRO A 151 -17.53 -6.09 44.48
C PRO A 151 -17.27 -5.65 45.91
N ALA A 152 -17.94 -4.57 46.32
CA ALA A 152 -17.77 -4.03 47.67
C ALA A 152 -17.86 -5.21 48.65
N PRO A 153 -16.95 -5.30 49.65
CA PRO A 153 -16.98 -6.40 50.60
C PRO A 153 -18.41 -6.53 51.11
N ALA A 154 -18.99 -7.73 50.94
CA ALA A 154 -20.30 -8.02 51.43
C ALA A 154 -20.32 -7.62 52.91
N VAL A 155 -21.18 -6.68 53.26
CA VAL A 155 -21.44 -6.35 54.66
C VAL A 155 -21.81 -7.68 55.31
N PRO A 156 -21.08 -8.14 56.35
CA PRO A 156 -21.44 -9.39 57.01
C PRO A 156 -22.88 -9.25 57.49
N GLU A 157 -23.77 -9.99 56.85
CA GLU A 157 -25.14 -10.16 57.29
C GLU A 157 -25.04 -10.70 58.71
N THR A 158 -25.47 -9.87 59.67
CA THR A 158 -25.39 -10.21 61.08
C THR A 158 -26.29 -11.41 61.27
N VAL A 159 -25.70 -12.60 61.43
CA VAL A 159 -26.43 -13.84 61.73
C VAL A 159 -27.15 -13.62 63.06
N VAL A 160 -28.43 -13.24 62.99
CA VAL A 160 -29.33 -13.23 64.14
C VAL A 160 -29.55 -14.69 64.51
N GLN A 161 -28.79 -15.18 65.48
CA GLN A 161 -29.02 -16.52 66.03
C GLN A 161 -30.42 -16.56 66.67
N PRO A 162 -31.30 -17.48 66.26
CA PRO A 162 -32.55 -17.70 66.96
C PRO A 162 -32.26 -18.17 68.38
N LYS A 163 -32.78 -17.44 69.37
CA LYS A 163 -32.72 -17.83 70.79
C LYS A 163 -33.41 -19.19 70.96
N VAL A 164 -32.63 -20.24 71.20
CA VAL A 164 -33.14 -21.57 71.53
C VAL A 164 -33.89 -21.50 72.86
N VAL A 165 -35.19 -21.76 72.82
CA VAL A 165 -36.03 -21.91 74.01
C VAL A 165 -35.83 -23.34 74.53
N PRO A 166 -35.48 -23.56 75.82
CA PRO A 166 -35.37 -24.89 76.37
C PRO A 166 -36.74 -25.58 76.43
N SER A 167 -36.84 -26.81 75.92
CA SER A 167 -38.03 -27.66 76.05
C SER A 167 -38.27 -28.06 77.51
N PRO A 168 -39.54 -28.22 77.96
CA PRO A 168 -39.84 -28.68 79.32
C PRO A 168 -39.45 -30.15 79.52
N LEU A 169 -38.88 -30.45 80.69
CA LEU A 169 -38.58 -31.81 81.14
C LEU A 169 -39.88 -32.62 81.33
N PRO A 170 -39.94 -33.91 80.90
CA PRO A 170 -41.07 -34.77 81.19
C PRO A 170 -41.09 -35.21 82.66
N ASN A 171 -42.30 -35.33 83.23
CA ASN A 171 -42.53 -35.72 84.62
C ASN A 171 -42.12 -37.18 84.88
N PRO A 172 -41.63 -37.50 86.09
CA PRO A 172 -41.27 -38.86 86.47
C PRO A 172 -42.53 -39.75 86.64
N VAL A 173 -42.47 -40.95 86.07
CA VAL A 173 -43.49 -41.98 86.20
C VAL A 173 -43.29 -42.68 87.56
N VAL A 174 -44.33 -42.69 88.41
CA VAL A 174 -44.39 -43.51 89.62
C VAL A 174 -45.01 -44.85 89.24
N TYR A 175 -44.38 -45.94 89.68
CA TYR A 175 -44.74 -47.35 89.42
C TYR A 175 -46.17 -47.71 89.80
#